data_AF-A0A9W6TJV0-F1
#
_entry.id   AF-A0A9W6TJV0-F1
#
_cell.length_a   1.000
_cell.length_b   1.000
_cell.length_c   1.000
_cell.angle_alpha   90.00
_cell.angle_beta   90.00
_cell.angle_gamma   90.00
#
_symmetry.space_group_name_H-M   'P 1'
#
loop_
_entity.id
_entity.type
_entity.pdbx_description
1 polymer ?
#
loop_
_entity_poly.entity_id
_entity_poly.type
_entity_poly.pdbx_seq_one_letter_code
_entity_poly.pdbx_strand_id
1 'polypeptide(L)'
;MSKRKTREPEDPFVNTTESLTNRNKELDKLRKDLWLTTVKQLKLVQLISNEIPDCNDSDARNLVHDITELLKRRIQQTQGFLEDSFDHSIQLFKKRRL
;
A
#
# COMPACT_ATOMS: atom_id res chain seq x y z
N MET A 1 50.32 2.99 -11.22
CA MET A 1 48.96 3.61 -11.27
C MET A 1 47.94 2.55 -10.89
N SER A 2 47.22 2.76 -9.79
CA SER A 2 46.30 1.75 -9.21
C SER A 2 44.96 1.76 -9.94
N LYS A 3 44.48 0.58 -10.39
CA LYS A 3 43.19 0.42 -11.07
C LYS A 3 42.06 0.62 -10.03
N ARG A 4 41.29 1.70 -10.16
CA ARG A 4 40.06 1.91 -9.36
C ARG A 4 39.07 0.78 -9.69
N LYS A 5 38.71 -0.03 -8.70
CA LYS A 5 37.59 -0.98 -8.80
C LYS A 5 36.30 -0.16 -8.82
N THR A 6 35.72 0.06 -9.99
CA THR A 6 34.36 0.59 -10.13
C THR A 6 33.42 -0.52 -9.67
N ARG A 7 32.59 -0.24 -8.65
CA ARG A 7 31.51 -1.14 -8.21
C ARG A 7 30.56 -1.30 -9.40
N GLU A 8 30.24 -2.53 -9.77
CA GLU A 8 29.23 -2.80 -10.79
C GLU A 8 27.90 -2.15 -10.36
N PRO A 9 27.12 -1.60 -11.32
CA PRO A 9 25.81 -1.05 -11.00
C PRO A 9 24.98 -2.14 -10.32
N GLU A 10 24.38 -1.82 -9.17
CA GLU A 10 23.44 -2.72 -8.51
C GLU A 10 22.35 -3.08 -9.52
N ASP A 11 22.12 -4.38 -9.70
CA ASP A 11 21.07 -4.87 -10.60
C ASP A 11 19.79 -4.08 -10.32
N PRO A 12 19.16 -3.47 -11.34
CA PRO A 12 17.90 -2.80 -11.14
C PRO A 12 16.98 -3.81 -10.46
N PHE A 13 16.29 -3.39 -9.41
CA PHE A 13 15.36 -4.23 -8.66
C PHE A 13 14.20 -4.60 -9.60
N VAL A 14 14.41 -5.60 -10.45
CA VAL A 14 13.40 -6.14 -11.37
C VAL A 14 12.48 -6.98 -10.49
N ASN A 15 11.57 -6.31 -9.79
CA ASN A 15 10.41 -6.98 -9.21
C ASN A 15 9.59 -7.52 -10.37
N THR A 16 9.90 -8.74 -10.82
CA THR A 16 9.04 -9.52 -11.68
C THR A 16 7.76 -9.78 -10.90
N THR A 17 6.76 -8.95 -11.16
CA THR A 17 5.39 -9.08 -10.63
C THR A 17 4.74 -10.40 -11.06
N GLU A 18 5.36 -11.13 -12.00
CA GLU A 18 5.02 -12.49 -12.39
C GLU A 18 4.92 -13.45 -11.19
N SER A 19 5.79 -13.31 -10.18
CA SER A 19 5.71 -14.11 -8.95
C SER A 19 4.41 -13.87 -8.17
N LEU A 20 3.84 -12.67 -8.29
CA LEU A 20 2.55 -12.31 -7.72
C LEU A 20 1.39 -12.97 -8.52
N THR A 21 1.60 -13.38 -9.76
CA THR A 21 0.53 -13.92 -10.62
C THR A 21 0.41 -15.45 -10.58
N ASN A 22 1.41 -16.14 -10.02
CA ASN A 22 1.29 -17.57 -9.76
C ASN A 22 0.42 -17.78 -8.52
N ARG A 23 -0.55 -18.72 -8.60
CA ARG A 23 -1.39 -19.13 -7.47
C ARG A 23 -0.53 -19.75 -6.37
N ASN A 24 0.01 -18.90 -5.53
CA ASN A 24 0.71 -19.27 -4.31
C ASN A 24 -0.21 -18.93 -3.14
N LYS A 25 -0.62 -19.94 -2.36
CA LYS A 25 -1.48 -19.75 -1.18
C LYS A 25 -0.92 -18.71 -0.21
N GLU A 26 0.40 -18.61 -0.11
CA GLU A 26 1.09 -17.63 0.74
C GLU A 26 0.89 -16.21 0.21
N LEU A 27 0.87 -16.05 -1.11
CA LEU A 27 0.71 -14.77 -1.77
C LEU A 27 -0.74 -14.27 -1.70
N ASP A 28 -1.71 -15.18 -1.88
CA ASP A 28 -3.13 -14.86 -1.67
C ASP A 28 -3.42 -14.49 -0.21
N LYS A 29 -2.76 -15.18 0.75
CA LYS A 29 -2.82 -14.80 2.17
C LYS A 29 -2.21 -13.43 2.41
N LEU A 30 -1.01 -13.16 1.89
CA LEU A 30 -0.33 -11.87 2.05
C LEU A 30 -1.17 -10.72 1.50
N ARG A 31 -1.76 -10.91 0.31
CA ARG A 31 -2.68 -9.94 -0.30
C ARG A 31 -3.91 -9.67 0.57
N LYS A 32 -4.53 -10.73 1.10
CA LYS A 32 -5.69 -10.59 1.99
C LYS A 32 -5.31 -9.88 3.29
N ASP A 33 -4.15 -10.21 3.86
CA ASP A 33 -3.66 -9.59 5.09
C ASP A 33 -3.34 -8.10 4.87
N LEU A 34 -2.74 -7.74 3.72
CA LEU A 34 -2.55 -6.35 3.30
C LEU A 34 -3.87 -5.61 3.18
N TRP A 35 -4.84 -6.18 2.45
CA TRP A 35 -6.18 -5.60 2.32
C TRP A 35 -6.84 -5.33 3.67
N LEU A 36 -6.88 -6.33 4.55
CA LEU A 36 -7.48 -6.22 5.88
C LEU A 36 -6.77 -5.18 6.75
N THR A 37 -5.45 -5.07 6.62
CA THR A 37 -4.64 -4.08 7.35
C THR A 37 -4.97 -2.67 6.89
N THR A 38 -5.03 -2.43 5.58
CA THR A 38 -5.40 -1.12 4.99
C THR A 38 -6.79 -0.68 5.44
N VAL A 39 -7.77 -1.60 5.43
CA VAL A 39 -9.14 -1.31 5.91
C VAL A 39 -9.15 -0.96 7.41
N LYS A 40 -8.38 -1.67 8.24
CA LYS A 40 -8.28 -1.38 9.68
C LYS A 40 -7.63 -0.01 9.93
N GLN A 41 -6.56 0.31 9.20
CA GLN A 41 -5.90 1.62 9.29
C GLN A 41 -6.87 2.74 8.92
N LEU A 42 -7.66 2.57 7.87
CA LEU A 42 -8.67 3.56 7.47
C LEU A 42 -9.69 3.82 8.59
N LYS A 43 -10.19 2.75 9.22
CA LYS A 43 -11.12 2.86 10.36
C LYS A 43 -10.51 3.58 11.54
N LEU A 44 -9.26 3.28 11.89
CA LEU A 44 -8.55 3.96 12.98
C LEU A 44 -8.40 5.47 12.69
N VAL A 45 -8.01 5.83 11.47
CA VAL A 45 -7.90 7.24 11.07
C VAL A 45 -9.26 7.93 11.14
N GLN A 46 -10.34 7.28 10.71
CA GLN A 46 -11.70 7.83 10.84
C GLN A 46 -12.12 8.05 12.29
N LEU A 47 -11.78 7.13 13.20
CA LEU A 47 -12.07 7.29 14.63
C LEU A 47 -11.32 8.50 15.20
N ILE A 48 -10.02 8.64 14.90
CA ILE A 48 -9.23 9.81 15.30
C ILE A 48 -9.87 11.08 14.75
N SER A 49 -10.26 11.10 13.47
CA SER A 49 -10.90 12.27 12.85
C SER A 49 -12.20 12.70 13.53
N ASN A 50 -12.94 11.77 14.14
CA ASN A 50 -14.17 12.09 14.87
C ASN A 50 -13.92 12.78 16.21
N GLU A 51 -12.73 12.61 16.81
CA GLU A 51 -12.34 13.23 18.08
C GLU A 51 -11.75 14.64 17.89
N ILE A 52 -11.31 14.98 16.67
CA ILE A 52 -10.69 16.28 16.35
C ILE A 52 -11.57 17.48 16.71
N PRO A 53 -12.89 17.51 16.42
CA PRO A 53 -13.75 18.65 16.75
C PRO A 53 -13.80 18.97 18.25
N ASP A 54 -13.66 17.96 19.11
CA ASP A 54 -13.72 18.09 20.56
C ASP A 54 -12.41 18.66 21.16
N CYS A 55 -11.37 18.86 20.34
CA CYS A 55 -10.12 19.48 20.76
C CYS A 55 -10.29 20.99 20.96
N ASN A 56 -10.01 21.45 22.19
CA ASN A 56 -10.10 22.86 22.58
C ASN A 56 -8.96 23.73 22.02
N ASP A 57 -7.81 23.13 21.71
CA ASP A 57 -6.66 23.83 21.14
C ASP A 57 -6.80 23.87 19.60
N SER A 58 -6.96 25.08 19.05
CA SER A 58 -7.18 25.27 17.62
C SER A 58 -5.98 24.87 16.77
N ASP A 59 -4.76 25.10 17.24
CA ASP A 59 -3.55 24.84 16.47
C ASP A 59 -3.28 23.33 16.43
N ALA A 60 -3.42 22.67 17.58
CA ALA A 60 -3.35 21.21 17.66
C ALA A 60 -4.45 20.56 16.80
N ARG A 61 -5.68 21.08 16.87
CA ARG A 61 -6.81 20.57 16.07
C ARG A 61 -6.54 20.65 14.57
N ASN A 62 -6.05 21.80 14.09
CA ASN A 62 -5.74 22.01 12.68
C ASN A 62 -4.60 21.10 12.21
N LEU A 63 -3.53 20.99 12.99
CA LEU A 63 -2.39 20.12 12.67
C LEU A 63 -2.82 18.65 12.58
N VAL A 64 -3.60 18.16 13.55
CA VAL A 64 -4.09 16.77 13.57
C VAL A 64 -5.09 16.53 12.43
N HIS A 65 -5.90 17.53 12.08
CA HIS A 65 -6.79 17.46 10.91
C HIS A 65 -6.02 17.27 9.61
N ASP A 66 -5.01 18.10 9.36
CA ASP A 66 -4.20 18.01 8.13
C ASP A 66 -3.47 16.66 8.03
N ILE A 67 -2.91 16.17 9.14
CA ILE A 67 -2.22 14.88 9.20
C ILE A 67 -3.21 13.72 8.95
N THR A 68 -4.39 13.74 9.58
CA THR A 68 -5.39 12.69 9.38
C THR A 68 -5.93 12.66 7.96
N GLU A 69 -6.18 13.82 7.33
CA GLU A 69 -6.59 13.87 5.92
C GLU A 69 -5.49 13.37 4.97
N LEU A 70 -4.22 13.70 5.23
CA LEU A 70 -3.09 13.13 4.47
C LEU A 70 -3.04 11.60 4.59
N LEU A 71 -3.18 11.07 5.81
CA LEU A 71 -3.15 9.63 6.07
C LEU A 71 -4.32 8.91 5.38
N LYS A 72 -5.52 9.46 5.48
CA LYS A 72 -6.72 8.93 4.82
C LYS A 72 -6.53 8.82 3.31
N ARG A 73 -6.01 9.87 2.66
CA ARG A 73 -5.72 9.86 1.22
C ARG A 73 -4.71 8.78 0.84
N ARG A 74 -3.61 8.65 1.59
CA ARG A 74 -2.58 7.62 1.33
C ARG A 74 -3.14 6.20 1.48
N ILE A 75 -3.95 5.97 2.51
CA ILE A 75 -4.58 4.68 2.75
C ILE A 75 -5.57 4.35 1.62
N GLN A 76 -6.38 5.31 1.18
CA GLN A 76 -7.29 5.14 0.04
C GLN A 76 -6.56 4.85 -1.27
N GLN A 77 -5.45 5.54 -1.54
CA GLN A 77 -4.60 5.24 -2.70
C GLN A 77 -4.04 3.81 -2.63
N THR A 78 -3.53 3.41 -1.46
CA THR A 78 -3.04 2.04 -1.23
C THR A 78 -4.15 1.01 -1.44
N GLN A 79 -5.36 1.31 -0.98
CA GLN A 79 -6.52 0.45 -1.18
C GLN A 79 -6.85 0.29 -2.68
N GLY A 80 -6.85 1.38 -3.45
CA GLY A 80 -7.06 1.35 -4.90
C GLY A 80 -5.99 0.50 -5.64
N PHE A 81 -4.71 0.69 -5.32
CA PHE A 81 -3.65 -0.15 -5.90
C PHE A 81 -3.81 -1.64 -5.59
N LEU A 82 -4.28 -1.96 -4.38
CA LEU A 82 -4.56 -3.34 -4.00
C LEU A 82 -5.74 -3.89 -4.82
N GLU A 83 -6.86 -3.18 -4.91
CA GLU A 83 -8.03 -3.57 -5.73
C GLU A 83 -7.64 -3.81 -7.20
N ASP A 84 -6.94 -2.87 -7.82
CA ASP A 84 -6.47 -2.98 -9.21
C ASP A 84 -5.56 -4.20 -9.41
N SER A 85 -4.68 -4.47 -8.45
CA SER A 85 -3.80 -5.64 -8.50
C SER A 85 -4.56 -6.96 -8.39
N PHE A 86 -5.65 -7.00 -7.61
CA PHE A 86 -6.54 -8.17 -7.51
C PHE A 86 -7.26 -8.39 -8.84
N ASP A 87 -7.84 -7.35 -9.41
CA ASP A 87 -8.57 -7.43 -10.68
C ASP A 87 -7.66 -7.86 -11.82
N HIS A 88 -6.45 -7.30 -11.90
CA HIS A 88 -5.46 -7.72 -12.88
C HIS A 88 -5.06 -9.19 -12.74
N SER A 89 -4.86 -9.66 -11.50
CA SER A 89 -4.55 -11.07 -11.21
C SER A 89 -5.67 -12.02 -11.63
N ILE A 90 -6.93 -11.63 -11.39
CA ILE A 90 -8.12 -12.38 -11.81
C ILE A 90 -8.23 -12.41 -13.35
N GLN A 91 -7.98 -11.28 -14.01
CA GLN A 91 -8.00 -11.19 -15.47
C GLN A 91 -6.93 -12.08 -16.13
N LEU A 92 -5.71 -12.08 -15.60
CA LEU A 92 -4.63 -12.97 -16.07
C LEU A 92 -5.00 -14.45 -15.88
N PHE A 93 -5.61 -14.80 -14.74
CA PHE A 93 -6.07 -16.17 -14.49
C PHE A 93 -7.14 -16.61 -15.51
N LYS A 94 -8.11 -15.75 -15.83
CA LYS A 94 -9.13 -16.05 -16.86
C LYS A 94 -8.51 -16.26 -18.24
N LYS A 95 -7.50 -15.45 -18.62
CA LYS A 95 -6.80 -15.58 -19.91
C LYS A 95 -5.99 -16.87 -20.05
N ARG A 96 -5.35 -17.36 -18.98
CA ARG A 96 -4.58 -18.62 -19.01
C ARG A 96 -5.44 -19.89 -19.07
N ARG A 97 -6.76 -19.75 -18.88
CA ARG A 97 -7.72 -20.86 -18.82
C ARG A 97 -8.53 -21.02 -20.12
N LEU A 98 -8.39 -20.07 -21.05
CA LEU A 98 -8.86 -20.11 -22.43
C LEU A 98 -7.72 -20.60 -23.33
#